data_AF-A0AAD8HBA6-F1
#
_entry.id   AF-A0AAD8HBA6-F1
#
_cell.length_a   1.000
_cell.length_b   1.000
_cell.length_c   1.000
_cell.angle_alpha   90.00
_cell.angle_beta   90.00
_cell.angle_gamma   90.00
#
_symmetry.space_group_name_H-M   'P 1'
#
loop_
_entity.id
_entity.type
_entity.pdbx_description
1 polymer ?
#
loop_
_entity_poly.entity_id
_entity_poly.type
_entity_poly.pdbx_seq_one_letter_code
_entity_poly.pdbx_strand_id
1 'polypeptide(L)'
;MDALGIVLSPLTLSSSHYNQELTSRHCCCFISSLSSSLKLRPSIHNLRAVRMQADSEDFELKQAKDMAAARKRWEALVREGKVKPLTPKEAGYAVQLSNTTLLDVRPATEHQKAWVKGSTWIPVFDVESTFNVGTLPKKVSNFMMGGWWSGVPTLSYNTQFLSEAEKKFSKDKDLILACQKGLRSLAACEILYNAGYRNLFWVQGGLEAAEEEDLEREGPQPFKFAGIGGLSEFLGWTDQQRAAAAKEGWAYRLVFSARLVGIFIAADALFIGAQQVGRYLQDIRSN
;
A
#
# COMPACT_ATOMS: atom_id res chain seq x y z
N MET A 1 32.10 -57.15 -16.84
CA MET A 1 32.86 -56.95 -15.60
C MET A 1 32.88 -55.45 -15.33
N ASP A 2 31.99 -54.77 -14.63
CA ASP A 2 30.73 -55.03 -13.91
C ASP A 2 30.05 -53.64 -13.87
N ALA A 3 28.82 -53.50 -14.34
CA ALA A 3 27.55 -53.60 -13.60
C ALA A 3 27.00 -52.23 -13.16
N LEU A 4 25.82 -51.94 -13.70
CA LEU A 4 24.88 -50.88 -13.37
C LEU A 4 24.42 -50.98 -11.91
N GLY A 5 24.10 -49.84 -11.29
CA GLY A 5 23.54 -49.78 -9.93
C GLY A 5 22.73 -48.51 -9.69
N ILE A 6 21.54 -48.47 -10.27
CA ILE A 6 20.44 -47.54 -9.96
C ILE A 6 19.96 -47.83 -8.54
N VAL A 7 19.80 -46.80 -7.69
CA VAL A 7 18.94 -46.86 -6.50
C VAL A 7 18.08 -45.59 -6.43
N LEU A 8 16.77 -45.82 -6.43
CA LEU A 8 15.67 -44.88 -6.26
C LEU A 8 15.25 -44.78 -4.77
N SER A 9 14.81 -43.58 -4.38
CA SER A 9 13.75 -43.26 -3.38
C SER A 9 14.06 -43.30 -1.87
N PRO A 10 13.26 -42.66 -0.97
CA PRO A 10 12.08 -41.78 -1.18
C PRO A 10 12.07 -40.42 -0.42
N LEU A 11 11.24 -39.50 -0.95
CA LEU A 11 10.35 -38.53 -0.29
C LEU A 11 10.43 -38.37 1.25
N THR A 12 10.65 -37.15 1.74
CA THR A 12 9.88 -36.59 2.87
C THR A 12 9.63 -35.09 2.67
N LEU A 13 8.35 -34.77 2.51
CA LEU A 13 7.75 -33.44 2.54
C LEU A 13 7.64 -33.01 4.02
N SER A 14 8.07 -31.81 4.39
CA SER A 14 7.73 -31.24 5.71
C SER A 14 7.14 -29.85 5.53
N SER A 15 5.82 -29.81 5.56
CA SER A 15 4.99 -28.59 5.59
C SER A 15 4.66 -28.28 7.04
N SER A 16 5.20 -27.19 7.59
CA SER A 16 4.80 -26.70 8.91
C SER A 16 3.57 -25.80 8.79
N HIS A 17 2.39 -26.39 8.94
CA HIS A 17 1.12 -25.69 9.16
C HIS A 17 0.96 -25.39 10.66
N TYR A 18 0.91 -24.11 11.02
CA TYR A 18 0.54 -23.64 12.36
C TYR A 18 -0.98 -23.51 12.41
N ASN A 19 -1.67 -24.54 12.92
CA ASN A 19 -3.09 -24.48 13.25
C ASN A 19 -3.23 -24.25 14.75
N GLN A 20 -3.80 -23.11 15.14
CA GLN A 20 -4.22 -22.85 16.51
C GLN A 20 -5.73 -23.06 16.59
N GLU A 21 -6.12 -24.21 17.16
CA GLU A 21 -7.48 -24.47 17.59
C GLU A 21 -7.88 -23.51 18.72
N LEU A 22 -9.06 -22.91 18.63
CA LEU A 22 -9.81 -22.44 19.78
C LEU A 22 -11.16 -23.16 19.77
N THR A 23 -11.24 -24.22 20.57
CA THR A 23 -12.48 -24.87 20.95
C THR A 23 -13.07 -24.11 22.14
N SER A 24 -14.31 -23.62 22.03
CA SER A 24 -15.09 -23.26 23.21
C SER A 24 -16.51 -23.81 23.07
N ARG A 25 -16.82 -24.69 24.03
CA ARG A 25 -17.99 -25.53 24.12
C ARG A 25 -19.22 -24.72 24.52
N HIS A 26 -20.35 -25.13 23.97
CA HIS A 26 -21.68 -24.90 24.51
C HIS A 26 -21.74 -25.22 26.01
N CYS A 27 -22.35 -24.32 26.78
CA CYS A 27 -22.96 -24.66 28.06
C CYS A 27 -24.26 -23.86 28.21
N CYS A 28 -25.38 -24.55 28.04
CA CYS A 28 -26.69 -24.09 28.46
C CYS A 28 -26.83 -24.40 29.96
N CYS A 29 -27.30 -23.44 30.76
CA CYS A 29 -28.10 -23.77 31.95
C CYS A 29 -29.02 -22.60 32.33
N PHE A 30 -30.27 -23.00 32.52
CA PHE A 30 -31.43 -22.26 33.01
C PHE A 30 -31.21 -21.70 34.42
N ILE A 31 -31.66 -20.47 34.69
CA ILE A 31 -32.34 -20.10 35.95
C ILE A 31 -33.48 -19.11 35.64
N SER A 32 -34.59 -19.36 36.33
CA SER A 32 -35.96 -18.89 36.22
C SER A 32 -36.27 -17.47 36.72
N SER A 33 -37.27 -16.87 36.06
CA SER A 33 -38.37 -16.03 36.60
C SER A 33 -38.09 -14.94 37.66
N LEU A 34 -38.39 -13.69 37.29
CA LEU A 34 -39.42 -12.92 38.00
C LEU A 34 -39.95 -11.75 37.16
N SER A 35 -41.27 -11.75 36.96
CA SER A 35 -42.05 -10.71 36.30
C SER A 35 -42.23 -9.51 37.24
N SER A 36 -41.99 -8.30 36.75
CA SER A 36 -42.69 -7.12 37.29
C SER A 36 -42.96 -6.12 36.18
N SER A 37 -44.25 -5.81 36.07
CA SER A 37 -44.89 -4.96 35.08
C SER A 37 -44.70 -3.48 35.42
N LEU A 38 -44.22 -2.69 34.47
CA LEU A 38 -44.43 -1.24 34.42
C LEU A 38 -44.52 -0.80 32.96
N LYS A 39 -45.75 -0.58 32.50
CA LYS A 39 -46.08 0.02 31.20
C LYS A 39 -45.82 1.52 31.29
N LEU A 40 -44.70 1.98 30.74
CA LEU A 40 -44.58 3.37 30.29
C LEU A 40 -44.55 3.38 28.76
N ARG A 41 -45.55 4.02 28.15
CA ARG A 41 -45.59 4.33 26.73
C ARG A 41 -44.62 5.48 26.46
N PRO A 42 -43.56 5.33 25.64
CA PRO A 42 -42.95 6.48 25.00
C PRO A 42 -43.77 6.79 23.74
N SER A 43 -44.26 8.02 23.67
CA SER A 43 -44.85 8.58 22.46
C SER A 43 -43.82 8.49 21.33
N ILE A 44 -44.15 7.73 20.28
CA ILE A 44 -43.37 7.65 19.04
C ILE A 44 -43.52 8.99 18.33
N HIS A 45 -42.61 9.92 18.62
CA HIS A 45 -42.27 10.97 17.68
C HIS A 45 -41.29 10.34 16.69
N ASN A 46 -41.76 10.11 15.46
CA ASN A 46 -40.95 9.72 14.32
C ASN A 46 -39.95 10.84 14.02
N LEU A 47 -38.86 10.92 14.79
CA LEU A 47 -37.65 11.56 14.32
C LEU A 47 -37.01 10.57 13.34
N ARG A 48 -37.13 10.90 12.06
CA ARG A 48 -36.40 10.27 10.97
C ARG A 48 -34.92 10.58 11.19
N ALA A 49 -34.28 9.82 12.07
CA ALA A 49 -32.83 9.83 12.22
C ALA A 49 -32.25 9.42 10.87
N VAL A 50 -31.66 10.39 10.19
CA VAL A 50 -31.08 10.23 8.87
C VAL A 50 -30.03 9.12 8.97
N ARG A 51 -30.29 8.03 8.23
CA ARG A 51 -29.48 6.83 8.10
C ARG A 51 -28.22 7.15 7.28
N MET A 52 -27.37 8.04 7.79
CA MET A 52 -26.15 8.49 7.11
C MET A 52 -24.95 7.58 7.41
N GLN A 53 -24.92 6.92 8.58
CA GLN A 53 -23.81 6.06 9.00
C GLN A 53 -23.75 4.72 8.24
N ALA A 54 -24.91 4.15 7.91
CA ALA A 54 -24.98 2.84 7.25
C ALA A 54 -24.43 2.86 5.82
N ASP A 55 -24.59 3.98 5.10
CA ASP A 55 -24.23 4.07 3.68
C ASP A 55 -22.70 4.14 3.48
N SER A 56 -21.95 4.71 4.43
CA SER A 56 -20.48 4.73 4.39
C SER A 56 -19.87 3.36 4.71
N GLU A 57 -20.40 2.66 5.71
CA GLU A 57 -19.91 1.32 6.09
C GLU A 57 -20.16 0.30 4.97
N ASP A 58 -21.34 0.35 4.34
CA ASP A 58 -21.66 -0.48 3.18
C ASP A 58 -20.78 -0.16 1.97
N PHE A 59 -20.42 1.11 1.76
CA PHE A 59 -19.50 1.52 0.70
C PHE A 59 -18.08 0.98 0.91
N GLU A 60 -17.56 1.04 2.13
CA GLU A 60 -16.23 0.50 2.48
C GLU A 60 -16.19 -1.03 2.35
N LEU A 61 -17.23 -1.72 2.82
CA LEU A 61 -17.36 -3.16 2.64
C LEU A 61 -17.45 -3.57 1.16
N LYS A 62 -18.18 -2.79 0.36
CA LYS A 62 -18.24 -2.99 -1.09
C LYS A 62 -16.86 -2.78 -1.72
N GLN A 63 -16.16 -1.71 -1.35
CA GLN A 63 -14.82 -1.43 -1.84
C GLN A 63 -13.83 -2.55 -1.48
N ALA A 64 -13.88 -3.06 -0.24
CA ALA A 64 -13.04 -4.18 0.19
C ALA A 64 -13.32 -5.46 -0.61
N LYS A 65 -14.60 -5.76 -0.89
CA LYS A 65 -15.00 -6.90 -1.74
C LYS A 65 -14.53 -6.72 -3.19
N ASP A 66 -14.65 -5.52 -3.74
CA ASP A 66 -14.21 -5.21 -5.10
C ASP A 66 -12.69 -5.32 -5.24
N MET A 67 -11.93 -4.85 -4.24
CA MET A 67 -10.47 -5.01 -4.19
C MET A 67 -10.06 -6.48 -4.08
N ALA A 68 -10.75 -7.26 -3.25
CA ALA A 68 -10.50 -8.70 -3.13
C ALA A 68 -10.83 -9.44 -4.44
N ALA A 69 -11.91 -9.06 -5.12
CA ALA A 69 -12.26 -9.61 -6.42
C ALA A 69 -11.22 -9.24 -7.50
N ALA A 70 -10.75 -7.99 -7.52
CA ALA A 70 -9.69 -7.53 -8.41
C ALA A 70 -8.37 -8.31 -8.19
N ARG A 71 -7.97 -8.48 -6.92
CA ARG A 71 -6.78 -9.27 -6.58
C ARG A 71 -6.89 -10.72 -7.08
N LYS A 72 -8.03 -11.37 -6.89
CA LYS A 72 -8.28 -12.72 -7.42
C LYS A 72 -8.21 -12.77 -8.94
N ARG A 73 -8.70 -11.74 -9.64
CA ARG A 73 -8.58 -11.64 -11.12
C ARG A 73 -7.12 -11.53 -11.54
N TRP A 74 -6.33 -10.68 -10.89
CA TRP A 74 -4.91 -10.53 -11.22
C TRP A 74 -4.11 -11.80 -10.92
N GLU A 75 -4.37 -12.44 -9.80
CA GLU A 75 -3.77 -13.74 -9.47
C GLU A 75 -4.14 -14.82 -10.51
N ALA A 76 -5.36 -14.78 -11.05
CA ALA A 76 -5.75 -15.65 -12.15
C ALA A 76 -4.98 -15.36 -13.45
N LEU A 77 -4.73 -14.09 -13.81
CA LEU A 77 -3.92 -13.73 -14.98
C LEU A 77 -2.48 -14.28 -14.89
N VAL A 78 -1.88 -14.22 -13.70
CA VAL A 78 -0.55 -14.78 -13.44
C VAL A 78 -0.59 -16.32 -13.49
N ARG A 79 -1.61 -16.94 -12.86
CA ARG A 79 -1.78 -18.40 -12.86
C ARG A 79 -2.06 -18.97 -14.25
N GLU A 80 -2.77 -18.24 -15.10
CA GLU A 80 -3.06 -18.60 -16.49
C GLU A 80 -1.86 -18.36 -17.42
N GLY A 81 -0.75 -17.79 -16.93
CA GLY A 81 0.46 -17.52 -17.71
C GLY A 81 0.31 -16.36 -18.70
N LYS A 82 -0.75 -15.56 -18.59
CA LYS A 82 -0.97 -14.35 -19.40
C LYS A 82 0.01 -13.23 -19.01
N VAL A 83 0.32 -13.15 -17.72
CA VAL A 83 1.33 -12.25 -17.18
C VAL A 83 2.41 -13.11 -16.55
N LYS A 84 3.65 -12.96 -17.04
CA LYS A 84 4.78 -13.76 -16.56
C LYS A 84 5.40 -13.09 -15.33
N PRO A 85 5.46 -13.74 -14.16
CA PRO A 85 6.13 -13.19 -13.00
C PRO A 85 7.65 -13.22 -13.20
N LEU A 86 8.34 -12.15 -12.84
CA LEU A 86 9.80 -12.06 -12.80
C LEU A 86 10.24 -11.60 -11.42
N THR A 87 11.35 -12.15 -10.93
CA THR A 87 12.04 -11.59 -9.78
C THR A 87 12.74 -10.28 -10.16
N PRO A 88 13.01 -9.36 -9.21
CA PRO A 88 13.76 -8.14 -9.50
C PRO A 88 15.12 -8.39 -10.17
N LYS A 89 15.80 -9.47 -9.78
CA LYS A 89 17.06 -9.95 -10.40
C LYS A 89 16.90 -10.31 -11.86
N GLU A 90 15.91 -11.16 -12.17
CA GLU A 90 15.61 -11.57 -13.54
C GLU A 90 15.18 -10.38 -14.40
N ALA A 91 14.41 -9.45 -13.83
CA ALA A 91 14.02 -8.21 -14.50
C ALA A 91 15.23 -7.34 -14.82
N GLY A 92 16.20 -7.20 -13.90
CA GLY A 92 17.44 -6.48 -14.15
C GLY A 92 18.28 -7.09 -15.26
N TYR A 93 18.45 -8.41 -15.23
CA TYR A 93 19.13 -9.13 -16.32
C TYR A 93 18.41 -8.95 -17.66
N ALA A 94 17.07 -8.98 -17.70
CA ALA A 94 16.31 -8.76 -18.93
C ALA A 94 16.45 -7.33 -19.47
N VAL A 95 16.51 -6.32 -18.59
CA VAL A 95 16.73 -4.93 -19.01
C VAL A 95 18.14 -4.76 -19.60
N GLN A 96 19.16 -5.34 -18.97
CA GLN A 96 20.56 -5.21 -19.40
C GLN A 96 20.90 -6.05 -20.63
N LEU A 97 20.43 -7.29 -20.71
CA LEU A 97 20.81 -8.26 -21.75
C LEU A 97 19.89 -8.23 -22.97
N SER A 98 18.58 -8.24 -22.76
CA SER A 98 17.58 -8.31 -23.84
C SER A 98 17.05 -6.94 -24.27
N ASN A 99 17.58 -5.84 -23.70
CA ASN A 99 17.11 -4.47 -23.94
C ASN A 99 15.57 -4.35 -23.81
N THR A 100 15.00 -5.15 -22.91
CA THR A 100 13.57 -5.18 -22.67
C THR A 100 13.16 -3.90 -21.97
N THR A 101 12.04 -3.30 -22.37
CA THR A 101 11.64 -2.03 -21.77
C THR A 101 10.97 -2.25 -20.42
N LEU A 102 11.55 -1.63 -19.39
CA LEU A 102 10.93 -1.49 -18.09
C LEU A 102 9.96 -0.29 -18.09
N LEU A 103 8.72 -0.54 -17.71
CA LEU A 103 7.67 0.44 -17.55
C LEU A 103 7.41 0.69 -16.05
N ASP A 104 7.76 1.89 -15.59
CA ASP A 104 7.47 2.34 -14.23
C ASP A 104 6.08 2.98 -14.19
N VAL A 105 5.17 2.34 -13.44
CA VAL A 105 3.77 2.78 -13.31
C VAL A 105 3.47 3.55 -12.04
N ARG A 106 4.50 3.93 -11.29
CA ARG A 106 4.34 4.69 -10.04
C ARG A 106 3.94 6.15 -10.30
N PRO A 107 3.25 6.78 -9.34
CA PRO A 107 2.97 8.22 -9.39
C PRO A 107 4.27 9.04 -9.35
N ALA A 108 4.19 10.27 -9.83
CA ALA A 108 5.34 11.18 -9.93
C ALA A 108 6.13 11.35 -8.60
N THR A 109 5.43 11.37 -7.46
CA THR A 109 6.05 11.55 -6.13
C THR A 109 6.99 10.41 -5.74
N GLU A 110 6.70 9.18 -6.15
CA GLU A 110 7.56 8.02 -5.90
C GLU A 110 8.66 7.92 -6.95
N HIS A 111 8.33 8.22 -8.21
CA HIS A 111 9.28 8.16 -9.32
C HIS A 111 10.42 9.17 -9.13
N GLN A 112 10.13 10.40 -8.70
CA GLN A 112 11.16 11.44 -8.46
C GLN A 112 12.18 11.08 -7.38
N LYS A 113 11.85 10.18 -6.44
CA LYS A 113 12.74 9.75 -5.37
C LYS A 113 13.79 8.73 -5.86
N ALA A 114 13.37 7.81 -6.71
CA ALA A 114 14.24 6.78 -7.29
C ALA A 114 13.56 6.16 -8.50
N TRP A 115 14.30 5.94 -9.59
CA TRP A 115 13.82 5.22 -10.77
C TRP A 115 14.91 4.31 -11.34
N VAL A 116 14.50 3.36 -12.18
CA VAL A 116 15.45 2.45 -12.83
C VAL A 116 15.99 3.13 -14.09
N LYS A 117 17.31 3.06 -14.29
CA LYS A 117 17.98 3.64 -15.46
C LYS A 117 17.43 3.05 -16.76
N GLY A 118 17.15 3.91 -17.73
CA GLY A 118 16.56 3.49 -19.02
C GLY A 118 15.10 3.03 -18.95
N SER A 119 14.43 3.14 -17.80
CA SER A 119 13.00 2.86 -17.70
C SER A 119 12.15 3.96 -18.31
N THR A 120 11.00 3.59 -18.86
CA THR A 120 10.00 4.55 -19.30
C THR A 120 8.98 4.77 -18.18
N TRP A 121 8.74 6.03 -17.85
CA TRP A 121 7.71 6.39 -16.87
C TRP A 121 6.37 6.67 -17.55
N ILE A 122 5.32 5.97 -17.10
CA ILE A 122 3.92 6.24 -17.44
C ILE A 122 3.06 5.89 -16.21
N PRO A 123 2.58 6.88 -15.44
CA PRO A 123 1.82 6.62 -14.23
C PRO A 123 0.44 6.02 -14.55
N VAL A 124 0.06 4.95 -13.84
CA VAL A 124 -1.32 4.43 -13.87
C VAL A 124 -2.22 5.20 -12.94
N PHE A 125 -1.63 5.73 -11.87
CA PHE A 125 -2.30 6.51 -10.85
C PHE A 125 -1.64 7.86 -10.70
N ASP A 126 -2.46 8.89 -10.68
CA ASP A 126 -2.00 10.26 -10.43
C ASP A 126 -2.36 10.69 -9.02
N VAL A 127 -1.56 11.62 -8.50
CA VAL A 127 -1.83 12.26 -7.22
C VAL A 127 -2.97 13.25 -7.44
N GLU A 128 -4.09 13.04 -6.76
CA GLU A 128 -5.24 13.93 -6.85
C GLU A 128 -4.91 15.28 -6.18
N SER A 129 -4.48 16.24 -7.01
CA SER A 129 -4.14 17.61 -6.60
C SER A 129 -5.36 18.53 -6.59
N THR A 130 -6.43 18.15 -7.27
CA THR A 130 -7.62 18.99 -7.39
C THR A 130 -8.52 18.86 -6.16
N PHE A 131 -8.89 19.99 -5.57
CA PHE A 131 -9.86 20.06 -4.46
C PHE A 131 -11.28 19.93 -5.01
N ASN A 132 -11.59 18.77 -5.59
CA ASN A 132 -12.94 18.43 -6.01
C ASN A 132 -13.81 18.24 -4.77
N VAL A 133 -14.91 18.99 -4.67
CA VAL A 133 -15.82 19.00 -3.51
C VAL A 133 -16.37 17.59 -3.18
N GLY A 134 -16.52 16.72 -4.19
CA GLY A 134 -16.95 15.33 -4.02
C GLY A 134 -15.87 14.37 -3.49
N THR A 135 -14.59 14.71 -3.60
CA THR A 135 -13.45 13.87 -3.17
C THR A 135 -12.87 14.31 -1.83
N LEU A 136 -13.27 15.48 -1.32
CA LEU A 136 -12.87 15.99 0.00
C LEU A 136 -13.20 15.03 1.14
N PRO A 137 -14.41 14.42 1.23
CA PRO A 137 -14.73 13.51 2.33
C PRO A 137 -13.79 12.30 2.34
N LYS A 138 -13.48 11.75 1.16
CA LYS A 138 -12.54 10.63 1.01
C LYS A 138 -11.11 11.04 1.37
N LYS A 139 -10.68 12.24 0.98
CA LYS A 139 -9.33 12.76 1.31
C LYS A 139 -9.18 12.97 2.82
N VAL A 140 -10.21 13.51 3.48
CA VAL A 140 -10.22 13.69 4.95
C VAL A 140 -10.26 12.34 5.66
N SER A 141 -11.13 11.41 5.24
CA SER A 141 -11.18 10.06 5.81
C SER A 141 -9.84 9.34 5.68
N ASN A 142 -9.25 9.32 4.47
CA ASN A 142 -7.93 8.73 4.23
C ASN A 142 -6.85 9.38 5.09
N PHE A 143 -6.86 10.71 5.24
CA PHE A 143 -5.92 11.41 6.10
C PHE A 143 -6.06 10.99 7.57
N MET A 144 -7.28 10.98 8.09
CA MET A 144 -7.62 10.58 9.47
C MET A 144 -7.29 9.12 9.76
N MET A 145 -7.54 8.22 8.80
CA MET A 145 -7.30 6.78 8.92
C MET A 145 -5.82 6.39 8.79
N GLY A 146 -4.91 7.37 8.69
CA GLY A 146 -3.46 7.13 8.72
C GLY A 146 -2.70 7.64 7.48
N GLY A 147 -3.37 8.33 6.55
CA GLY A 147 -2.72 8.99 5.42
C GLY A 147 -1.73 10.08 5.86
N TRP A 148 -2.00 10.79 6.96
CA TRP A 148 -1.07 11.77 7.54
C TRP A 148 0.22 11.12 8.06
N TRP A 149 0.12 9.90 8.60
CA TRP A 149 1.24 9.14 9.14
C TRP A 149 2.06 8.48 8.04
N SER A 150 1.38 7.73 7.16
CA SER A 150 2.01 6.98 6.06
C SER A 150 2.43 7.85 4.88
N GLY A 151 1.88 9.07 4.77
CA GLY A 151 2.12 10.00 3.67
C GLY A 151 1.67 9.49 2.31
N VAL A 152 0.87 8.43 2.25
CA VAL A 152 0.38 7.86 1.00
C VAL A 152 -0.65 8.85 0.41
N PRO A 153 -0.38 9.43 -0.77
CA PRO A 153 -1.32 10.37 -1.39
C PRO A 153 -2.61 9.64 -1.79
N THR A 154 -3.72 10.36 -1.79
CA THR A 154 -4.94 9.86 -2.43
C THR A 154 -4.69 9.78 -3.93
N LEU A 155 -4.74 8.55 -4.46
CA LEU A 155 -4.48 8.25 -5.86
C LEU A 155 -5.79 8.11 -6.63
N SER A 156 -5.84 8.67 -7.84
CA SER A 156 -6.92 8.49 -8.81
C SER A 156 -6.39 7.85 -10.10
N TYR A 157 -7.28 7.17 -10.83
CA TYR A 157 -6.90 6.43 -12.03
C TYR A 157 -6.62 7.40 -13.18
N ASN A 158 -5.47 7.26 -13.84
CA ASN A 158 -5.17 8.03 -15.04
C ASN A 158 -5.81 7.36 -16.28
N THR A 159 -6.76 8.05 -16.90
CA THR A 159 -7.44 7.57 -18.13
C THR A 159 -6.55 7.64 -19.37
N GLN A 160 -5.48 8.44 -19.34
CA GLN A 160 -4.52 8.63 -20.42
C GLN A 160 -3.42 7.56 -20.46
N PHE A 161 -3.28 6.77 -19.40
CA PHE A 161 -2.26 5.71 -19.29
C PHE A 161 -2.19 4.82 -20.54
N LEU A 162 -3.34 4.31 -21.00
CA LEU A 162 -3.38 3.43 -22.15
C LEU A 162 -2.97 4.15 -23.45
N SER A 163 -3.45 5.39 -23.65
CA SER A 163 -3.12 6.18 -24.83
C SER A 163 -1.63 6.54 -24.88
N GLU A 164 -0.98 6.76 -23.74
CA GLU A 164 0.47 6.98 -23.68
C GLU A 164 1.26 5.71 -23.94
N ALA A 165 0.82 4.57 -23.41
CA ALA A 165 1.44 3.28 -23.64
C ALA A 165 1.37 2.88 -25.14
N GLU A 166 0.22 3.07 -25.79
CA GLU A 166 0.02 2.77 -27.22
C GLU A 166 0.86 3.65 -28.13
N LYS A 167 1.12 4.91 -27.75
CA LYS A 167 2.00 5.82 -28.52
C LYS A 167 3.46 5.42 -28.45
N LYS A 168 3.91 4.89 -27.30
CA LYS A 168 5.34 4.56 -27.06
C LYS A 168 5.70 3.12 -27.41
N PHE A 169 4.75 2.19 -27.33
CA PHE A 169 5.03 0.74 -27.42
C PHE A 169 4.11 0.03 -28.40
N SER A 170 4.73 -0.80 -29.25
CA SER A 170 4.00 -1.78 -30.07
C SER A 170 3.45 -2.93 -29.21
N LYS A 171 2.34 -3.53 -29.65
CA LYS A 171 1.61 -4.57 -28.90
C LYS A 171 2.39 -5.88 -28.71
N ASP A 172 3.33 -6.14 -29.61
CA ASP A 172 4.16 -7.35 -29.61
C ASP A 172 5.46 -7.18 -28.80
N LYS A 173 5.76 -5.96 -28.33
CA LYS A 173 6.98 -5.69 -27.56
C LYS A 173 6.91 -6.33 -26.17
N ASP A 174 8.03 -6.88 -25.72
CA ASP A 174 8.20 -7.34 -24.34
C ASP A 174 8.23 -6.14 -23.38
N LEU A 175 7.27 -6.10 -22.45
CA LEU A 175 7.13 -5.03 -21.46
C LEU A 175 7.23 -5.61 -20.05
N ILE A 176 8.16 -5.08 -19.26
CA ILE A 176 8.29 -5.43 -17.83
C ILE A 176 7.69 -4.30 -17.02
N LEU A 177 6.63 -4.58 -16.26
CA LEU A 177 5.93 -3.60 -15.45
C LEU A 177 6.40 -3.65 -14.00
N ALA A 178 6.80 -2.50 -13.48
CA ALA A 178 7.25 -2.34 -12.11
C ALA A 178 6.46 -1.25 -11.38
N CYS A 179 6.16 -1.50 -10.11
CA CYS A 179 5.70 -0.48 -9.17
C CYS A 179 6.37 -0.70 -7.81
N GLN A 180 5.95 0.00 -6.75
CA GLN A 180 6.61 -0.14 -5.45
C GLN A 180 6.51 -1.56 -4.89
N LYS A 181 5.28 -2.10 -4.75
CA LYS A 181 5.00 -3.41 -4.10
C LYS A 181 4.50 -4.51 -5.04
N GLY A 182 4.30 -4.19 -6.32
CA GLY A 182 3.80 -5.11 -7.35
C GLY A 182 2.29 -5.04 -7.66
N LEU A 183 1.44 -4.53 -6.77
CA LEU A 183 -0.03 -4.56 -7.00
C LEU A 183 -0.50 -3.60 -8.11
N ARG A 184 0.03 -2.38 -8.15
CA ARG A 184 -0.36 -1.38 -9.17
C ARG A 184 0.10 -1.80 -10.57
N SER A 185 1.26 -2.45 -10.66
CA SER A 185 1.75 -3.02 -11.93
C SER A 185 0.90 -4.19 -12.41
N LEU A 186 0.31 -5.00 -11.52
CA LEU A 186 -0.66 -6.03 -11.94
C LEU A 186 -1.94 -5.44 -12.53
N ALA A 187 -2.47 -4.38 -11.91
CA ALA A 187 -3.60 -3.65 -12.46
C ALA A 187 -3.29 -3.07 -13.85
N ALA A 188 -2.07 -2.53 -14.02
CA ALA A 188 -1.58 -2.04 -15.29
C ALA A 188 -1.47 -3.15 -16.34
N CYS A 189 -0.96 -4.33 -15.96
CA CYS A 189 -0.91 -5.51 -16.83
C CYS A 189 -2.30 -5.92 -17.31
N GLU A 190 -3.32 -5.90 -16.46
CA GLU A 190 -4.69 -6.19 -16.87
C GLU A 190 -5.19 -5.21 -17.95
N ILE A 191 -4.93 -3.92 -17.79
CA ILE A 191 -5.29 -2.91 -18.80
C ILE A 191 -4.59 -3.16 -20.13
N LEU A 192 -3.27 -3.36 -20.11
CA LEU A 192 -2.50 -3.61 -21.33
C LEU A 192 -2.91 -4.92 -21.97
N TYR A 193 -3.16 -5.97 -21.19
CA TYR A 193 -3.63 -7.25 -21.69
C TYR A 193 -4.97 -7.10 -22.43
N ASN A 194 -5.91 -6.34 -21.86
CA ASN A 194 -7.20 -6.04 -22.48
C ASN A 194 -7.06 -5.19 -23.76
N ALA A 195 -6.02 -4.36 -23.87
CA ALA A 195 -5.70 -3.60 -25.09
C ALA A 195 -4.99 -4.43 -26.19
N GLY A 196 -4.62 -5.67 -25.89
CA GLY A 196 -4.05 -6.63 -26.82
C GLY A 196 -2.55 -6.87 -26.69
N TYR A 197 -1.90 -6.35 -25.65
CA TYR A 197 -0.50 -6.68 -25.36
C TYR A 197 -0.40 -8.12 -24.85
N ARG A 198 0.50 -8.90 -25.46
CA ARG A 198 0.66 -10.33 -25.15
C ARG A 198 1.89 -10.64 -24.30
N ASN A 199 2.95 -9.86 -24.47
CA ASN A 199 4.23 -10.09 -23.81
C ASN A 199 4.38 -9.18 -22.59
N LEU A 200 3.63 -9.51 -21.54
CA LEU A 200 3.62 -8.75 -20.28
C LEU A 200 4.33 -9.51 -19.18
N PHE A 201 5.29 -8.84 -18.56
CA PHE A 201 6.06 -9.34 -17.43
C PHE A 201 5.80 -8.46 -16.22
N TRP A 202 5.65 -9.08 -15.05
CA TRP A 202 5.38 -8.38 -13.80
C TRP A 202 6.49 -8.64 -12.79
N VAL A 203 7.04 -7.57 -12.21
CA VAL A 203 8.06 -7.68 -11.16
C VAL A 203 7.41 -8.05 -9.83
N GLN A 204 7.68 -9.27 -9.36
CA GLN A 204 7.18 -9.79 -8.10
C GLN A 204 7.75 -9.01 -6.93
N GLY A 205 6.88 -8.56 -6.03
CA GLY A 205 7.27 -7.70 -4.89
C GLY A 205 7.59 -6.25 -5.27
N GLY A 206 7.61 -5.91 -6.57
CA GLY A 206 7.94 -4.58 -7.06
C GLY A 206 9.39 -4.17 -6.78
N LEU A 207 9.64 -2.87 -6.87
CA LEU A 207 10.96 -2.27 -6.64
C LEU A 207 11.39 -2.31 -5.16
N GLU A 208 10.45 -2.49 -4.23
CA GLU A 208 10.78 -2.66 -2.81
C GLU A 208 11.51 -3.98 -2.53
N ALA A 209 11.26 -5.01 -3.33
CA ALA A 209 11.94 -6.29 -3.21
C ALA A 209 13.31 -6.33 -3.92
N ALA A 210 13.65 -5.31 -4.71
CA ALA A 210 14.92 -5.21 -5.41
C ALA A 210 16.05 -4.84 -4.43
N GLU A 211 17.19 -5.51 -4.53
CA GLU A 211 18.44 -5.02 -3.94
C GLU A 211 19.07 -3.96 -4.85
N GLU A 212 20.04 -3.19 -4.32
CA GLU A 212 20.64 -2.08 -5.07
C GLU A 212 21.46 -2.54 -6.28
N GLU A 213 21.92 -3.79 -6.26
CA GLU A 213 22.71 -4.40 -7.31
C GLU A 213 21.85 -5.04 -8.42
N ASP A 214 20.57 -5.30 -8.12
CA ASP A 214 19.68 -6.03 -9.03
C ASP A 214 19.21 -5.11 -10.18
N LEU A 215 19.07 -3.81 -9.92
CA LEU A 215 18.58 -2.81 -10.87
C LEU A 215 19.41 -1.54 -10.77
N GLU A 216 19.88 -1.05 -11.92
CA GLU A 216 20.60 0.24 -11.98
C GLU A 216 19.68 1.38 -11.55
N ARG A 217 19.99 1.99 -10.40
CA ARG A 217 19.21 3.07 -9.79
C ARG A 217 19.68 4.44 -10.21
N GLU A 218 18.71 5.31 -10.50
CA GLU A 218 18.89 6.75 -10.63
C GLU A 218 18.00 7.46 -9.60
N GLY A 219 18.48 8.56 -9.03
CA GLY A 219 17.76 9.37 -8.04
C GLY A 219 18.44 9.48 -6.67
N PRO A 220 17.90 10.29 -5.76
CA PRO A 220 18.50 10.55 -4.45
C PRO A 220 18.31 9.43 -3.40
N GLN A 221 17.22 8.66 -3.48
CA GLN A 221 16.87 7.65 -2.46
C GLN A 221 16.98 6.21 -3.00
N PRO A 222 17.13 5.18 -2.14
CA PRO A 222 17.06 3.79 -2.56
C PRO A 222 15.61 3.37 -2.86
N PHE A 223 15.44 2.35 -3.71
CA PHE A 223 14.11 1.88 -4.14
C PHE A 223 13.18 1.50 -2.98
N LYS A 224 13.74 0.93 -1.91
CA LYS A 224 12.99 0.51 -0.71
C LYS A 224 12.30 1.67 0.02
N PHE A 225 12.85 2.88 -0.08
CA PHE A 225 12.30 4.07 0.59
C PHE A 225 11.49 4.98 -0.33
N ALA A 226 11.58 4.78 -1.65
CA ALA A 226 10.89 5.62 -2.63
C ALA A 226 9.35 5.61 -2.48
N GLY A 227 8.78 4.53 -1.93
CA GLY A 227 7.34 4.41 -1.66
C GLY A 227 6.90 4.82 -0.26
N ILE A 228 7.83 5.20 0.62
CA ILE A 228 7.52 5.63 1.97
C ILE A 228 7.32 7.15 1.96
N GLY A 229 6.41 7.65 2.79
CA GLY A 229 6.09 9.08 2.86
C GLY A 229 5.69 9.54 4.25
N GLY A 230 5.44 10.85 4.35
CA GLY A 230 4.80 11.47 5.51
C GLY A 230 5.67 11.45 6.77
N LEU A 231 5.01 11.51 7.93
CA LEU A 231 5.69 11.49 9.22
C LEU A 231 6.41 10.17 9.50
N SER A 232 5.92 9.06 8.95
CA SER A 232 6.58 7.76 9.10
C SER A 232 7.97 7.74 8.48
N GLU A 233 8.16 8.38 7.31
CA GLU A 233 9.46 8.57 6.68
C GLU A 233 10.39 9.42 7.55
N PHE A 234 9.87 10.53 8.08
CA PHE A 234 10.64 11.44 8.94
C PHE A 234 11.06 10.78 10.26
N LEU A 235 10.18 9.97 10.88
CA LEU A 235 10.46 9.35 12.17
C LEU A 235 11.26 8.05 12.07
N GLY A 236 11.46 7.48 10.89
CA GLY A 236 12.13 6.19 10.76
C GLY A 236 11.30 5.01 11.24
N TRP A 237 9.99 5.17 11.34
CA TRP A 237 9.13 4.20 12.03
C TRP A 237 8.88 2.93 11.21
N THR A 238 9.05 3.00 9.89
CA THR A 238 8.73 1.88 8.99
C THR A 238 9.69 0.70 9.14
N ASP A 239 9.19 -0.52 8.89
CA ASP A 239 9.98 -1.74 9.03
C ASP A 239 11.22 -1.73 8.13
N GLN A 240 11.11 -1.15 6.93
CA GLN A 240 12.20 -1.00 5.98
C GLN A 240 13.29 -0.06 6.53
N GLN A 241 12.90 1.07 7.13
CA GLN A 241 13.85 2.01 7.73
C GLN A 241 14.52 1.42 8.97
N ARG A 242 13.80 0.63 9.78
CA ARG A 242 14.38 -0.06 10.94
C ARG A 242 15.33 -1.18 10.51
N ALA A 243 15.01 -1.90 9.44
CA ALA A 243 15.90 -2.92 8.88
C ALA A 243 17.20 -2.32 8.34
N ALA A 244 17.13 -1.16 7.66
CA ALA A 244 18.34 -0.44 7.23
C ALA A 244 19.09 0.18 8.41
N ALA A 245 18.38 0.78 9.38
CA ALA A 245 18.96 1.30 10.62
C ALA A 245 19.79 0.25 11.37
N ALA A 246 19.29 -0.99 11.40
CA ALA A 246 19.99 -2.11 12.04
C ALA A 246 21.31 -2.45 11.34
N LYS A 247 21.44 -2.17 10.04
CA LYS A 247 22.67 -2.39 9.26
C LYS A 247 23.66 -1.22 9.41
N GLU A 248 23.17 0.02 9.48
CA GLU A 248 24.00 1.24 9.50
C GLU A 248 24.52 1.64 10.90
N GLY A 249 24.12 0.93 11.96
CA GLY A 249 24.71 1.05 13.30
C GLY A 249 24.12 2.16 14.19
N TRP A 250 24.87 2.54 15.24
CA TRP A 250 24.38 3.41 16.32
C TRP A 250 24.04 4.85 15.89
N ALA A 251 24.75 5.40 14.90
CA ALA A 251 24.55 6.77 14.44
C ALA A 251 23.11 7.00 13.95
N TYR A 252 22.56 6.03 13.21
CA TYR A 252 21.20 6.10 12.67
C TYR A 252 20.14 6.06 13.78
N ARG A 253 20.39 5.34 14.87
CA ARG A 253 19.51 5.31 16.06
C ARG A 253 19.49 6.67 16.76
N LEU A 254 20.65 7.34 16.89
CA LEU A 254 20.75 8.66 17.51
C LEU A 254 20.00 9.72 16.71
N VAL A 255 20.04 9.67 15.38
CA VAL A 255 19.29 10.60 14.52
C VAL A 255 17.79 10.52 14.82
N PHE A 256 17.23 9.31 14.96
CA PHE A 256 15.81 9.18 15.30
C PHE A 256 15.49 9.60 16.73
N SER A 257 16.37 9.29 17.70
CA SER A 257 16.22 9.79 19.06
C SER A 257 16.21 11.32 19.08
N ALA A 258 17.10 11.97 18.33
CA ALA A 258 17.15 13.42 18.22
C ALA A 258 15.88 14.00 17.57
N ARG A 259 15.37 13.39 16.49
CA ARG A 259 14.10 13.80 15.86
C ARG A 259 12.93 13.70 16.84
N LEU A 260 12.88 12.63 17.63
CA LEU A 260 11.82 12.38 18.61
C LEU A 260 11.87 13.39 19.78
N VAL A 261 13.08 13.69 20.29
CA VAL A 261 13.29 14.78 21.26
C VAL A 261 12.87 16.14 20.67
N GLY A 262 13.20 16.40 19.41
CA GLY A 262 12.79 17.63 18.71
C GLY A 262 11.26 17.78 18.63
N ILE A 263 10.52 16.69 18.43
CA ILE A 263 9.05 16.71 18.44
C ILE A 263 8.51 17.05 19.83
N PHE A 264 9.09 16.49 20.89
CA PHE A 264 8.68 16.84 22.25
C PHE A 264 8.91 18.32 22.55
N ILE A 265 10.08 18.86 22.19
CA ILE A 265 10.39 20.29 22.35
C ILE A 265 9.40 21.15 21.57
N ALA A 266 9.07 20.76 20.34
CA ALA A 266 8.10 21.48 19.51
C ALA A 266 6.68 21.44 20.10
N ALA A 267 6.26 20.30 20.65
CA ALA A 267 4.97 20.16 21.30
C ALA A 267 4.87 21.01 22.56
N ASP A 268 5.92 21.06 23.39
CA ASP A 268 5.99 21.91 24.58
C ASP A 268 5.94 23.39 24.19
N ALA A 269 6.71 23.79 23.16
CA ALA A 269 6.68 25.16 22.65
C ALA A 269 5.30 25.56 22.12
N LEU A 270 4.62 24.65 21.41
CA LEU A 270 3.25 24.86 20.92
C LEU A 270 2.26 25.00 22.09
N PHE A 271 2.40 24.17 23.13
CA PHE A 271 1.55 24.21 24.32
C PHE A 271 1.70 25.54 25.07
N ILE A 272 2.95 25.99 25.29
CA ILE A 272 3.23 27.28 25.92
C ILE A 272 2.68 28.43 25.06
N GLY A 273 2.90 28.38 23.74
CA GLY A 273 2.35 29.37 22.80
C GLY A 273 0.83 29.45 22.83
N ALA A 274 0.13 28.30 22.87
CA ALA A 274 -1.32 28.24 22.95
C ALA A 274 -1.85 28.84 24.26
N GLN A 275 -1.16 28.60 25.38
CA GLN A 275 -1.50 29.24 26.66
C GLN A 275 -1.35 30.77 26.60
N GLN A 276 -0.30 31.26 25.97
CA GLN A 276 -0.05 32.70 25.85
C GLN A 276 -1.07 33.39 24.94
N VAL A 277 -1.44 32.76 23.82
CA VAL A 277 -2.53 33.23 22.95
C VAL A 277 -3.88 33.22 23.68
N GLY A 278 -4.15 32.18 24.47
CA GLY A 278 -5.38 32.09 25.27
C GLY A 278 -5.52 33.25 26.26
N ARG A 279 -4.43 33.62 26.94
CA ARG A 279 -4.40 34.79 27.84
C ARG A 279 -4.63 36.09 27.08
N TYR A 280 -3.95 36.27 25.94
CA TYR A 280 -4.10 37.46 25.12
C TYR A 280 -5.54 37.65 24.58
N LEU A 281 -6.20 36.56 24.16
CA LEU A 281 -7.60 36.59 23.72
C LEU A 281 -8.57 36.90 24.86
N GLN A 282 -8.26 36.48 26.09
CA GLN A 282 -9.03 36.85 27.28
C GLN A 282 -8.90 38.35 27.56
N ASP A 283 -7.69 38.91 27.47
CA ASP A 283 -7.43 40.33 27.70
C ASP A 283 -8.16 41.24 26.70
N ILE A 284 -8.21 40.85 25.41
CA ILE A 284 -8.99 41.58 24.39
C ILE A 284 -10.50 41.50 24.66
N ARG A 285 -11.00 40.36 25.15
CA ARG A 285 -12.43 40.17 25.41
C ARG A 285 -12.91 40.90 26.67
N SER A 286 -12.01 41.15 27.62
CA SER A 286 -12.32 41.87 28.86
C SER A 286 -12.29 43.39 28.73
N ASN A 287 -11.76 43.93 27.63
CA ASN A 287 -11.81 45.36 27.27
C ASN A 287 -12.96 45.64 26.29
#